data_AF-A0A1G4MIK4-F1
#
_entry.id   AF-A0A1G4MIK4-F1
#
_cell.length_a   1.000
_cell.length_b   1.000
_cell.length_c   1.000
_cell.angle_alpha   90.00
_cell.angle_beta   90.00
_cell.angle_gamma   90.00
#
_symmetry.space_group_name_H-M   'P 1'
#
loop_
_entity.id
_entity.type
_entity.pdbx_description
1 polymer ?
#
loop_
_entity_poly.entity_id
_entity_poly.type
_entity_poly.pdbx_seq_one_letter_code
_entity_poly.pdbx_strand_id
1 'polypeptide(L)'
;MQTLYKQNSNITQSTGSFLASAPVELTTVKGYEDFMAKQQKSNANVTTILSEDKSCGYVLKGGEAIATISGEAKDHLLALTGGGV
;
A
#
# COMPACT_ATOMS: atom_id res chain seq x y z
N MET A 1 -21.02 23.03 51.03
CA MET A 1 -21.77 22.51 49.88
C MET A 1 -20.92 22.72 48.63
N GLN A 2 -20.93 21.74 47.71
CA GLN A 2 -20.23 21.64 46.41
C GLN A 2 -19.02 20.70 46.41
N THR A 3 -19.37 19.42 46.23
CA THR A 3 -18.54 18.27 45.90
C THR A 3 -17.97 18.41 44.49
N LEU A 4 -16.66 18.64 44.37
CA LEU A 4 -15.97 18.64 43.08
C LEU A 4 -15.92 17.20 42.53
N TYR A 5 -16.56 17.04 41.39
CA TYR A 5 -16.80 15.81 40.66
C TYR A 5 -15.51 15.04 40.34
N LYS A 6 -15.59 13.70 40.47
CA LYS A 6 -14.64 12.71 39.94
C LYS A 6 -14.16 13.10 38.54
N GLN A 7 -12.87 13.42 38.40
CA GLN A 7 -12.16 13.23 37.14
C GLN A 7 -12.14 11.73 36.86
N ASN A 8 -13.14 11.28 36.12
CA ASN A 8 -13.10 10.01 35.42
C ASN A 8 -11.87 10.08 34.50
N SER A 9 -10.83 9.31 34.82
CA SER A 9 -9.68 9.08 33.95
C SER A 9 -10.17 8.35 32.71
N ASN A 10 -10.82 9.09 31.81
CA ASN A 10 -10.98 8.69 30.43
C ASN A 10 -9.57 8.80 29.83
N ILE A 11 -8.82 7.70 29.94
CA ILE A 11 -7.72 7.41 29.03
C ILE A 11 -8.38 7.38 27.65
N THR A 12 -8.46 8.54 27.00
CA THR A 12 -8.68 8.60 25.56
C THR A 12 -7.49 7.89 24.96
N GLN A 13 -7.73 6.63 24.62
CA GLN A 13 -6.81 5.77 23.89
C GLN A 13 -6.68 6.33 22.48
N SER A 14 -5.98 7.47 22.35
CA SER A 14 -5.55 8.05 21.07
C SER A 14 -4.39 7.25 20.51
N THR A 15 -4.60 5.95 20.32
CA THR A 15 -3.78 5.10 19.44
C THR A 15 -4.53 4.91 18.11
N GLY A 16 -5.26 5.94 17.68
CA GLY A 16 -6.25 5.85 16.61
C GLY A 16 -5.76 6.21 15.21
N SER A 17 -4.47 6.49 14.98
CA SER A 17 -4.02 6.98 13.65
C SER A 17 -2.54 6.74 13.32
N PHE A 18 -1.91 5.65 13.77
CA PHE A 18 -0.53 5.31 13.36
C PHE A 18 -0.41 4.08 12.46
N LEU A 19 -1.53 3.51 12.04
CA LEU A 19 -1.58 2.48 11.01
C LEU A 19 -2.54 2.93 9.91
N ALA A 20 -2.34 4.15 9.38
CA ALA A 20 -2.65 4.34 7.98
C ALA A 20 -1.74 3.36 7.25
N SER A 21 -2.23 2.13 7.01
CA SER A 21 -1.43 1.03 6.50
C SER A 21 -0.63 1.56 5.32
N ALA A 22 0.69 1.71 5.52
CA ALA A 22 1.54 2.18 4.46
C ALA A 22 1.33 1.25 3.26
N PRO A 23 1.33 1.77 2.03
CA PRO A 23 1.20 0.96 0.84
C PRO A 23 2.18 -0.22 0.91
N VAL A 24 1.70 -1.43 0.58
CA VAL A 24 2.53 -2.63 0.65
C VAL A 24 3.76 -2.45 -0.23
N GLU A 25 4.95 -2.63 0.32
CA GLU A 25 6.18 -2.54 -0.45
C GLU A 25 6.49 -3.87 -1.14
N LEU A 26 6.38 -3.87 -2.46
CA LEU A 26 6.69 -4.99 -3.34
C LEU A 26 8.10 -4.79 -3.90
N THR A 27 9.08 -5.31 -3.17
CA THR A 27 10.50 -5.23 -3.53
C THR A 27 11.00 -6.41 -4.37
N THR A 28 10.27 -7.53 -4.33
CA THR A 28 10.62 -8.80 -5.00
C THR A 28 9.58 -9.19 -6.03
N VAL A 29 9.99 -9.86 -7.12
CA VAL A 29 9.07 -10.28 -8.19
C VAL A 29 7.99 -11.20 -7.62
N LYS A 30 8.38 -12.17 -6.80
CA LYS A 30 7.46 -13.12 -6.17
C LYS A 30 6.42 -12.43 -5.28
N GLY A 31 6.83 -11.38 -4.55
CA GLY A 31 5.90 -10.58 -3.75
C GLY A 31 4.85 -9.88 -4.60
N TYR A 32 5.28 -9.30 -5.74
CA TYR A 32 4.37 -8.69 -6.70
C TYR A 32 3.39 -9.70 -7.32
N GLU A 33 3.88 -10.86 -7.73
CA GLU A 33 3.04 -11.93 -8.30
C GLU A 33 2.00 -12.44 -7.28
N ASP A 34 2.40 -12.70 -6.04
CA ASP A 34 1.47 -13.12 -4.97
C ASP A 34 0.43 -12.03 -4.69
N PHE A 35 0.86 -10.77 -4.70
CA PHE A 35 -0.03 -9.62 -4.54
C PHE A 35 -1.06 -9.54 -5.67
N MET A 36 -0.61 -9.61 -6.93
CA MET A 36 -1.49 -9.62 -8.10
C MET A 36 -2.44 -10.82 -8.08
N ALA A 37 -1.97 -12.00 -7.73
CA ALA A 37 -2.80 -13.20 -7.59
C ALA A 37 -3.89 -13.03 -6.52
N LYS A 38 -3.56 -12.37 -5.40
CA LYS A 38 -4.56 -11.99 -4.38
C LYS A 38 -5.60 -11.01 -4.92
N GLN A 39 -5.17 -9.97 -5.65
CA GLN A 39 -6.11 -8.99 -6.21
C GLN A 39 -7.03 -9.61 -7.28
N GLN A 40 -6.51 -10.52 -8.12
CA GLN A 40 -7.30 -11.28 -9.09
C GLN A 40 -8.35 -12.16 -8.38
N LYS A 41 -7.96 -12.88 -7.32
CA LYS A 41 -8.91 -13.67 -6.50
C LYS A 41 -9.98 -12.80 -5.87
N SER A 42 -9.62 -11.59 -5.45
CA SER A 42 -10.55 -10.61 -4.86
C SER A 42 -11.39 -9.84 -5.89
N ASN A 43 -11.28 -10.14 -7.20
CA ASN A 43 -11.90 -9.37 -8.29
C ASN A 43 -11.66 -7.85 -8.14
N ALA A 44 -10.51 -7.47 -7.57
CA ALA A 44 -10.14 -6.09 -7.40
C ALA A 44 -9.60 -5.58 -8.73
N ASN A 45 -10.24 -4.56 -9.30
CA ASN A 45 -9.71 -3.85 -10.45
C ASN A 45 -8.51 -3.01 -9.97
N VAL A 46 -7.32 -3.56 -10.19
CA VAL A 46 -6.06 -2.92 -9.82
C VAL A 46 -5.29 -2.53 -11.07
N THR A 47 -4.63 -1.38 -11.01
CA THR A 47 -3.86 -0.82 -12.11
C THR A 47 -2.44 -0.59 -11.64
N THR A 48 -1.48 -1.20 -12.34
CA THR A 48 -0.07 -0.96 -12.08
C THR A 48 0.39 0.24 -12.90
N ILE A 49 0.94 1.25 -12.23
CA ILE A 49 1.56 2.41 -12.85
C ILE A 49 3.05 2.42 -12.49
N LEU A 50 3.90 2.75 -13.45
CA LEU A 50 5.31 3.01 -13.20
C LEU A 50 5.51 4.53 -13.17
N SER A 51 6.32 5.03 -12.24
CA SER A 51 6.74 6.42 -12.26
C SER A 51 7.47 6.73 -13.57
N GLU A 52 7.27 7.93 -14.10
CA GLU A 52 7.92 8.39 -15.34
C GLU A 52 9.46 8.36 -15.23
N ASP A 53 9.98 8.67 -14.04
CA ASP A 53 11.40 8.61 -13.70
C ASP A 53 11.93 7.16 -13.56
N LYS A 54 11.06 6.15 -13.70
CA LYS A 54 11.36 4.72 -13.57
C LYS A 54 12.04 4.35 -12.25
N SER A 55 11.97 5.20 -11.23
CA SER A 55 12.57 4.96 -9.92
C SER A 55 11.70 4.05 -9.06
N CYS A 56 10.37 4.13 -9.17
CA CYS A 56 9.39 3.27 -8.47
C CYS A 56 8.17 2.98 -9.37
N GLY A 57 7.33 2.03 -8.95
CA GLY A 57 5.97 1.85 -9.45
C GLY A 57 4.96 1.83 -8.31
N TYR A 58 3.68 1.86 -8.64
CA TYR A 58 2.59 1.81 -7.69
C TYR A 58 1.46 0.94 -8.24
N VAL A 59 0.79 0.21 -7.36
CA VAL A 59 -0.46 -0.47 -7.66
C VAL A 59 -1.60 0.35 -7.10
N LEU A 60 -2.45 0.85 -7.99
CA LEU A 60 -3.66 1.57 -7.68
C LEU A 60 -4.84 0.61 -7.62
N LYS A 61 -5.75 0.79 -6.66
CA LYS A 61 -7.05 0.12 -6.59
C LYS A 61 -8.13 1.17 -6.45
N GLY A 62 -8.98 1.30 -7.47
CA GLY A 62 -10.03 2.32 -7.46
C GLY A 62 -9.53 3.76 -7.32
N GLY A 63 -8.27 4.03 -7.71
CA GLY A 63 -7.62 5.34 -7.59
C GLY A 63 -6.72 5.52 -6.36
N GLU A 64 -6.67 4.55 -5.44
CA GLU A 64 -5.82 4.62 -4.24
C GLU A 64 -4.60 3.71 -4.37
N ALA A 65 -3.41 4.22 -4.03
CA ALA A 65 -2.17 3.44 -4.03
C ALA A 65 -2.14 2.45 -2.86
N ILE A 66 -2.33 1.17 -3.17
CA ILE A 66 -2.35 0.08 -2.18
C ILE A 66 -1.00 -0.64 -2.06
N ALA A 67 -0.13 -0.49 -3.06
CA ALA A 67 1.21 -1.03 -3.02
C ALA A 67 2.20 -0.13 -3.77
N THR A 68 3.44 -0.10 -3.30
CA THR A 68 4.57 0.54 -3.95
C THR A 68 5.51 -0.55 -4.46
N ILE A 69 5.91 -0.45 -5.70
CA ILE A 69 6.79 -1.37 -6.39
C ILE A 69 8.18 -0.74 -6.45
N SER A 70 9.16 -1.43 -5.92
CA SER A 70 10.55 -0.98 -5.90
C SER A 70 11.49 -2.18 -6.07
N GLY A 71 12.80 -1.94 -6.18
CA GLY A 71 13.79 -3.00 -6.30
C GLY A 71 13.55 -3.95 -7.49
N GLU A 72 13.71 -5.25 -7.24
CA GLU A 72 13.66 -6.31 -8.26
C GLU A 72 12.28 -6.40 -8.94
N ALA A 73 11.20 -6.20 -8.19
CA ALA A 73 9.85 -6.21 -8.76
C ALA A 73 9.66 -5.11 -9.82
N LYS A 74 10.25 -3.94 -9.57
CA LYS A 74 10.23 -2.80 -10.49
C LYS A 74 11.03 -3.12 -11.75
N ASP A 75 12.25 -3.63 -11.60
CA ASP A 75 13.10 -4.02 -12.73
C ASP A 75 12.44 -5.07 -13.62
N HIS A 76 11.74 -6.04 -13.03
CA HIS A 76 10.97 -7.03 -13.77
C HIS A 76 9.81 -6.41 -14.56
N LEU A 77 9.06 -5.47 -13.97
CA LEU A 77 7.99 -4.76 -14.68
C LEU A 77 8.51 -3.85 -15.78
N LEU A 78 9.66 -3.21 -15.55
CA LEU A 78 10.37 -2.43 -16.57
C LEU A 78 10.81 -3.32 -17.73
N ALA A 79 11.31 -4.52 -17.46
CA ALA A 79 11.69 -5.49 -18.48
C ALA A 79 10.48 -5.98 -19.29
N LEU A 80 9.33 -6.20 -18.64
CA LEU A 80 8.09 -6.60 -19.31
C LEU A 80 7.48 -5.47 -20.15
N THR A 81 7.49 -4.23 -19.64
CA THR A 81 6.88 -3.07 -20.31
C THR A 81 7.80 -2.47 -21.37
N GLY A 82 9.12 -2.49 -21.14
CA GLY A 82 10.14 -1.98 -22.05
C GLY A 82 10.72 -3.03 -23.00
N GLY A 83 10.36 -4.30 -22.85
CA GLY A 83 10.83 -5.44 -23.66
C GLY A 83 9.98 -5.75 -24.89
N GLY A 84 9.26 -4.76 -25.43
CA GLY A 84 8.60 -4.87 -26.73
C GLY A 84 9.57 -4.46 -27.85
N VAL A 85 10.27 -5.44 -28.42
CA VAL A 85 10.82 -5.38 -29.80
C VAL A 85 9.88 -6.09 -30.75
#